data_AF-A0A9D7IVG3-F1
#
_entry.id   AF-A0A9D7IVG3-F1
#
_cell.length_a   1.000
_cell.length_b   1.000
_cell.length_c   1.000
_cell.angle_alpha   90.00
_cell.angle_beta   90.00
_cell.angle_gamma   90.00
#
_symmetry.space_group_name_H-M   'P 1'
#
loop_
_entity.id
_entity.type
_entity.pdbx_description
1 polymer ?
#
loop_
_entity_poly.entity_id
_entity_poly.type
_entity_poly.pdbx_seq_one_letter_code
_entity_poly.pdbx_strand_id
1 'polypeptide(L)'
;MEADKKPEKLSAENWNSYRNSWLPRLYQAQGVMLYFSNNKAGAREKLEKAAGFDPYDMNTLMLLIDISNNEYQDLAKRYQTEKKSQILDQAIAKMDEVIDWLARGVAASEGVAQYQPTNQQLAENLKAYYSFRHDGKTDGMAELVKKYKKPQP
;
A
#
# COMPACT_ATOMS: atom_id res chain seq x y z
N MET A 1 -10.97 -18.07 12.58
CA MET A 1 -11.42 -16.66 12.48
C MET A 1 -12.23 -16.53 11.21
N GLU A 2 -13.48 -16.97 11.23
CA GLU A 2 -14.35 -16.78 10.07
C GLU A 2 -14.93 -15.38 10.10
N ALA A 3 -14.66 -14.62 9.03
CA ALA A 3 -15.29 -13.33 8.73
C ALA A 3 -15.26 -12.30 9.87
N ASP A 4 -14.21 -12.32 10.71
CA ASP A 4 -14.06 -11.33 11.79
C ASP A 4 -15.24 -11.29 12.78
N LYS A 5 -15.81 -12.46 13.09
CA LYS A 5 -16.92 -12.57 14.03
C LYS A 5 -16.45 -12.93 15.44
N LYS A 6 -16.91 -12.14 16.43
CA LYS A 6 -16.72 -12.44 17.85
C LYS A 6 -17.41 -13.76 18.21
N PRO A 7 -16.71 -14.74 18.78
CA PRO A 7 -17.35 -15.92 19.35
C PRO A 7 -18.24 -15.56 20.56
N GLU A 8 -19.38 -16.22 20.72
CA GLU A 8 -20.30 -15.96 21.84
C GLU A 8 -19.61 -16.14 23.21
N LYS A 9 -18.71 -17.11 23.31
CA LYS A 9 -17.98 -17.48 24.53
C LYS A 9 -16.84 -16.52 24.93
N LEU A 10 -16.50 -15.52 24.10
CA LEU A 10 -15.45 -14.55 24.40
C LEU A 10 -16.05 -13.21 24.84
N SER A 11 -15.48 -12.61 25.88
CA SER A 11 -15.75 -11.22 26.23
C SER A 11 -15.29 -10.29 25.10
N ALA A 12 -15.90 -9.10 25.00
CA ALA A 12 -15.53 -8.13 23.98
C ALA A 12 -14.05 -7.71 24.09
N GLU A 13 -13.54 -7.58 25.31
CA GLU A 13 -12.14 -7.21 25.58
C GLU A 13 -11.16 -8.29 25.10
N ASN A 14 -11.38 -9.55 25.50
CA ASN A 14 -10.53 -10.66 25.07
C ASN A 14 -10.63 -10.89 23.56
N TRP A 15 -11.82 -10.73 22.98
CA TRP A 15 -12.00 -10.78 21.54
C TRP A 15 -11.23 -9.67 20.83
N ASN A 16 -11.33 -8.42 21.28
CA ASN A 16 -10.65 -7.29 20.65
C ASN A 16 -9.13 -7.45 20.73
N SER A 17 -8.60 -7.86 21.89
CA SER A 17 -7.18 -8.15 22.05
C SER A 17 -6.72 -9.26 21.08
N TYR A 18 -7.47 -10.37 21.01
CA TYR A 18 -7.14 -11.49 20.14
C TYR A 18 -7.25 -11.13 18.66
N ARG A 19 -8.37 -10.52 18.26
CA ARG A 19 -8.66 -10.02 16.91
C ARG A 19 -7.56 -9.08 16.44
N ASN A 20 -7.25 -8.04 17.21
CA ASN A 20 -6.26 -7.05 16.80
C ASN A 20 -4.83 -7.63 16.75
N SER A 21 -4.55 -8.72 17.47
CA SER A 21 -3.25 -9.39 17.41
C SER A 21 -3.09 -10.33 16.21
N TRP A 22 -4.16 -10.99 15.77
CA TRP A 22 -4.09 -12.07 14.79
C TRP A 22 -4.70 -11.74 13.44
N LEU A 23 -5.74 -10.91 13.41
CA LEU A 23 -6.44 -10.55 12.19
C LEU A 23 -5.55 -9.81 11.17
N PRO A 24 -4.72 -8.81 11.52
CA PRO A 24 -3.76 -8.22 10.58
C PRO A 24 -2.83 -9.27 9.95
N ARG A 25 -2.30 -10.18 10.77
CA ARG A 25 -1.37 -11.24 10.32
C ARG A 25 -2.07 -12.25 9.40
N LEU A 26 -3.32 -12.60 9.68
CA LEU A 26 -4.10 -13.48 8.81
C LEU A 26 -4.36 -12.83 7.46
N TYR A 27 -4.77 -11.56 7.44
CA TYR A 27 -4.99 -10.83 6.20
C TYR A 27 -3.69 -10.69 5.40
N GLN A 28 -2.57 -10.34 6.05
CA GLN A 28 -1.28 -10.30 5.39
C GLN A 28 -0.91 -11.68 4.79
N ALA A 29 -1.01 -12.76 5.56
CA ALA A 29 -0.68 -14.11 5.09
C ALA A 29 -1.54 -14.54 3.88
N GLN A 30 -2.85 -14.28 3.93
CA GLN A 30 -3.74 -14.53 2.79
C GLN A 30 -3.36 -13.68 1.58
N GLY A 31 -3.04 -12.40 1.81
CA GLY A 31 -2.58 -11.49 0.77
C GLY A 31 -1.33 -11.99 0.06
N VAL A 32 -0.33 -12.44 0.83
CA VAL A 32 0.90 -13.04 0.32
C VAL A 32 0.63 -14.31 -0.49
N MET A 33 -0.21 -15.22 0.01
CA MET A 33 -0.56 -16.45 -0.71
C MET A 33 -1.24 -16.14 -2.05
N LEU A 34 -2.21 -15.22 -2.05
CA LEU A 34 -2.91 -14.79 -3.27
C LEU A 34 -1.96 -14.08 -4.25
N TYR A 35 -1.00 -13.31 -3.74
CA TYR A 35 -0.01 -12.63 -4.56
C TYR A 35 0.87 -13.64 -5.31
N PHE A 36 1.32 -14.70 -4.63
CA PHE A 36 2.13 -15.77 -5.23
C PHE A 36 1.31 -16.72 -6.11
N SER A 37 0.01 -16.86 -5.86
CA SER A 37 -0.91 -17.60 -6.75
C SER A 37 -1.38 -16.76 -7.96
N ASN A 38 -0.74 -15.63 -8.23
CA ASN A 38 -1.08 -14.67 -9.29
C ASN A 38 -2.50 -14.06 -9.21
N ASN A 39 -3.18 -14.16 -8.06
CA ASN A 39 -4.45 -13.49 -7.82
C ASN A 39 -4.20 -12.11 -7.20
N LYS A 40 -3.72 -11.16 -8.01
CA LYS A 40 -3.34 -9.81 -7.53
C LYS A 40 -4.51 -9.01 -6.96
N ALA A 41 -5.70 -9.13 -7.55
CA ALA A 41 -6.91 -8.47 -7.05
C ALA A 41 -7.30 -8.98 -5.66
N GLY A 42 -7.30 -10.31 -5.45
CA GLY A 42 -7.54 -10.89 -4.14
C GLY A 42 -6.44 -10.55 -3.13
N ALA A 43 -5.18 -10.55 -3.56
CA ALA A 43 -4.05 -10.18 -2.73
C ALA A 43 -4.19 -8.76 -2.19
N ARG A 44 -4.45 -7.80 -3.08
CA ARG A 44 -4.71 -6.40 -2.76
C ARG A 44 -5.80 -6.25 -1.71
N GLU A 45 -6.95 -6.88 -1.90
CA GLU A 45 -8.07 -6.79 -0.94
C GLU A 45 -7.66 -7.22 0.49
N LYS A 46 -6.83 -8.27 0.62
CA LYS A 46 -6.36 -8.74 1.94
C LYS A 46 -5.25 -7.86 2.48
N LEU A 47 -4.31 -7.42 1.65
CA LEU A 47 -3.21 -6.56 2.07
C LEU A 47 -3.70 -5.17 2.50
N GLU A 48 -4.67 -4.58 1.81
CA GLU A 48 -5.31 -3.32 2.20
C GLU A 48 -6.00 -3.45 3.58
N LYS A 49 -6.67 -4.58 3.82
CA LYS A 49 -7.23 -4.89 5.15
C LYS A 49 -6.13 -4.97 6.20
N ALA A 50 -5.02 -5.65 5.92
CA ALA A 50 -3.88 -5.74 6.84
C ALA A 50 -3.29 -4.35 7.15
N ALA A 51 -3.07 -3.52 6.13
CA ALA A 51 -2.58 -2.15 6.26
C ALA A 51 -3.56 -1.24 7.03
N GLY A 52 -4.86 -1.53 7.00
CA GLY A 52 -5.84 -0.84 7.84
C GLY A 52 -5.69 -1.10 9.34
N PHE A 53 -5.07 -2.22 9.73
CA PHE A 53 -4.77 -2.56 11.12
C PHE A 53 -3.36 -2.16 11.53
N ASP A 54 -2.37 -2.46 10.70
CA ASP A 54 -0.97 -2.08 10.91
C ASP A 54 -0.46 -1.28 9.69
N PRO A 55 -0.68 0.05 9.67
CA PRO A 55 -0.34 0.89 8.52
C PRO A 55 1.17 1.08 8.33
N TYR A 56 2.00 0.55 9.23
CA TYR A 56 3.46 0.69 9.21
C TYR A 56 4.18 -0.64 8.93
N ASP A 57 3.45 -1.73 8.67
CA ASP A 57 4.04 -3.00 8.30
C ASP A 57 4.67 -2.94 6.90
N MET A 58 6.01 -2.86 6.86
CA MET A 58 6.76 -2.69 5.61
C MET A 58 6.53 -3.82 4.61
N ASN A 59 6.31 -5.06 5.06
CA ASN A 59 6.06 -6.18 4.16
C ASN A 59 4.75 -6.00 3.39
N THR A 60 3.68 -5.60 4.08
CA THR A 60 2.38 -5.31 3.47
C THR A 60 2.47 -4.13 2.52
N LEU A 61 3.13 -3.04 2.95
CA LEU A 61 3.28 -1.84 2.13
C LEU A 61 4.06 -2.13 0.84
N MET A 62 5.16 -2.88 0.90
CA MET A 62 5.96 -3.23 -0.28
C MET A 62 5.16 -4.01 -1.32
N LEU A 63 4.30 -4.94 -0.89
CA LEU A 63 3.43 -5.68 -1.81
C LEU A 63 2.33 -4.82 -2.42
N LEU A 64 1.75 -3.88 -1.65
CA LEU A 64 0.74 -2.95 -2.18
C LEU A 64 1.34 -1.96 -3.19
N ILE A 65 2.57 -1.51 -2.94
CA ILE A 65 3.34 -0.68 -3.90
C ILE A 65 3.55 -1.48 -5.19
N ASP A 66 4.04 -2.72 -5.10
CA ASP A 66 4.29 -3.55 -6.28
C ASP A 66 3.01 -3.82 -7.08
N ILE A 67 1.93 -4.26 -6.43
CA ILE A 67 0.65 -4.54 -7.09
C ILE A 67 0.14 -3.30 -7.82
N SER A 68 0.12 -2.14 -7.15
CA SER A 68 -0.38 -0.89 -7.74
C SER A 68 0.51 -0.41 -8.89
N ASN A 69 1.83 -0.57 -8.75
CA ASN A 69 2.78 -0.21 -9.78
C ASN A 69 2.60 -1.08 -11.03
N ASN A 70 2.43 -2.40 -10.86
CA ASN A 70 2.20 -3.31 -11.97
C ASN A 70 0.89 -2.98 -12.71
N GLU A 71 -0.19 -2.71 -11.97
CA GLU A 71 -1.47 -2.30 -12.57
C GLU A 71 -1.35 -0.97 -13.35
N TYR A 72 -0.65 0.02 -12.80
CA TYR A 72 -0.35 1.26 -13.51
C TYR A 72 0.43 0.99 -14.81
N GLN A 73 1.51 0.20 -14.73
CA GLN A 73 2.37 -0.08 -15.88
C GLN A 73 1.63 -0.82 -16.99
N ASP A 74 0.74 -1.76 -16.64
CA ASP A 74 -0.09 -2.48 -17.61
C ASP A 74 -1.09 -1.55 -18.30
N LEU A 75 -1.74 -0.65 -17.55
CA LEU A 75 -2.63 0.36 -18.12
C LEU A 75 -1.87 1.37 -19.00
N ALA A 76 -0.69 1.81 -18.58
CA ALA A 76 0.15 2.72 -19.35
C ALA A 76 0.58 2.09 -20.69
N LYS A 77 1.03 0.82 -20.67
CA LYS A 77 1.34 0.06 -21.90
C LYS A 77 0.12 -0.09 -22.79
N ARG A 78 -1.03 -0.45 -22.21
CA ARG A 78 -2.29 -0.60 -22.95
C ARG A 78 -2.74 0.71 -23.59
N TYR A 79 -2.61 1.84 -22.88
CA TYR A 79 -2.87 3.16 -23.43
C TYR A 79 -1.93 3.50 -24.59
N GLN A 80 -0.65 3.12 -24.52
CA GLN A 80 0.28 3.36 -25.63
C GLN A 80 -0.17 2.71 -26.93
N THR A 81 -0.84 1.55 -26.87
CA THR A 81 -1.38 0.85 -28.04
C THR A 81 -2.76 1.37 -28.43
N GLU A 82 -3.69 1.49 -27.47
CA GLU A 82 -5.10 1.77 -27.78
C GLU A 82 -5.45 3.25 -27.88
N LYS A 83 -4.66 4.14 -27.25
CA LYS A 83 -4.85 5.60 -27.21
C LYS A 83 -6.25 6.08 -26.77
N LYS A 84 -6.97 5.25 -26.01
CA LYS A 84 -8.30 5.59 -25.47
C LYS A 84 -8.19 6.42 -24.19
N SER A 85 -8.94 7.50 -24.10
CA SER A 85 -8.97 8.39 -22.92
C SER A 85 -9.32 7.65 -21.63
N GLN A 86 -10.29 6.73 -21.66
CA GLN A 86 -10.67 5.95 -20.48
C GLN A 86 -9.50 5.15 -19.89
N ILE A 87 -8.60 4.62 -20.72
CA ILE A 87 -7.44 3.85 -20.24
C ILE A 87 -6.41 4.80 -19.64
N LEU A 88 -6.25 6.00 -20.21
CA LEU A 88 -5.43 7.05 -19.62
C LEU A 88 -5.94 7.45 -18.24
N ASP A 89 -7.25 7.70 -18.10
CA ASP A 89 -7.86 8.07 -16.82
C ASP A 89 -7.64 6.99 -15.76
N GLN A 90 -7.79 5.72 -16.14
CA GLN A 90 -7.50 4.57 -15.26
C GLN A 90 -6.02 4.50 -14.87
N ALA A 91 -5.10 4.72 -15.82
CA ALA A 91 -3.67 4.75 -15.55
C ALA A 91 -3.31 5.88 -14.59
N ILE A 92 -3.87 7.08 -14.77
CA ILE A 92 -3.65 8.23 -13.89
C ILE A 92 -4.16 7.92 -12.47
N ALA A 93 -5.37 7.37 -12.33
CA ALA A 93 -5.89 6.97 -11.03
C ALA A 93 -4.99 5.94 -10.33
N LYS A 94 -4.41 4.99 -11.08
CA LYS A 94 -3.46 4.02 -10.52
C LYS A 94 -2.11 4.62 -10.17
N MET A 95 -1.64 5.62 -10.92
CA MET A 95 -0.46 6.38 -10.55
C MET A 95 -0.66 7.13 -9.23
N ASP A 96 -1.82 7.78 -9.05
CA ASP A 96 -2.16 8.47 -7.80
C ASP A 96 -2.14 7.47 -6.62
N GLU A 97 -2.59 6.24 -6.85
CA GLU A 97 -2.53 5.17 -5.86
C GLU A 97 -1.09 4.71 -5.56
N VAL A 98 -0.24 4.56 -6.58
CA VAL A 98 1.20 4.25 -6.42
C VAL A 98 1.88 5.33 -5.58
N ILE A 99 1.59 6.61 -5.85
CA ILE A 99 2.10 7.75 -5.09
C ILE A 99 1.68 7.65 -3.61
N ASP A 100 0.41 7.32 -3.32
CA ASP A 100 -0.08 7.16 -1.95
C ASP A 100 0.66 6.03 -1.20
N TRP A 101 0.79 4.86 -1.81
CA TRP A 101 1.47 3.72 -1.20
C TRP A 101 2.98 3.96 -1.03
N LEU A 102 3.63 4.60 -2.00
CA LEU A 102 5.03 5.00 -1.87
C LEU A 102 5.22 6.00 -0.72
N ALA A 103 4.36 7.00 -0.59
CA ALA A 103 4.44 7.96 0.51
C ALA A 103 4.27 7.30 1.88
N ARG A 104 3.36 6.32 2.01
CA ARG A 104 3.23 5.49 3.23
C ARG A 104 4.48 4.69 3.50
N GLY A 105 5.05 4.04 2.48
CA GLY A 105 6.29 3.27 2.60
C GLY A 105 7.48 4.12 3.04
N VAL A 106 7.63 5.34 2.49
CA VAL A 106 8.64 6.31 2.92
C VAL A 106 8.41 6.70 4.38
N ALA A 107 7.18 7.06 4.75
CA ALA A 107 6.87 7.46 6.12
C ALA A 107 7.09 6.33 7.14
N ALA A 108 6.80 5.09 6.78
CA ALA A 108 6.94 3.92 7.66
C ALA A 108 8.39 3.47 7.84
N SER A 109 9.26 3.72 6.86
CA SER A 109 10.67 3.33 6.89
C SER A 109 11.63 4.44 7.34
N GLU A 110 11.15 5.68 7.44
CA GLU A 110 11.97 6.83 7.84
C GLU A 110 12.54 6.64 9.26
N GLY A 111 13.86 6.84 9.42
CA GLY A 111 14.54 6.71 10.70
C GLY A 111 14.73 5.28 11.21
N VAL A 112 14.25 4.26 10.47
CA VAL A 112 14.46 2.85 10.84
C VAL A 112 15.73 2.35 10.16
N ALA A 113 16.81 2.14 10.94
CA ALA A 113 18.14 1.81 10.42
C ALA A 113 18.15 0.63 9.42
N GLN A 114 17.40 -0.43 9.71
CA GLN A 114 17.30 -1.62 8.86
C GLN A 114 16.65 -1.37 7.49
N TYR A 115 15.88 -0.28 7.35
CA TYR A 115 15.16 0.07 6.13
C TYR A 115 15.75 1.29 5.43
N GLN A 116 16.91 1.81 5.87
CA GLN A 116 17.48 3.02 5.28
C GLN A 116 17.69 2.91 3.75
N PRO A 117 18.23 1.81 3.17
CA PRO A 117 18.36 1.68 1.72
C PRO A 117 16.99 1.62 1.02
N THR A 118 16.03 0.90 1.62
CA THR A 118 14.67 0.79 1.10
C THR A 118 13.97 2.16 1.11
N ASN A 119 14.10 2.92 2.19
CA ASN A 119 13.53 4.25 2.34
C ASN A 119 14.04 5.19 1.24
N GLN A 120 15.34 5.18 0.96
CA GLN A 120 15.94 5.97 -0.12
C GLN A 120 15.36 5.59 -1.48
N GLN A 121 15.30 4.30 -1.80
CA GLN A 121 14.72 3.84 -3.06
C GLN A 121 13.24 4.22 -3.19
N LEU A 122 12.46 4.10 -2.12
CA LEU A 122 11.05 4.50 -2.11
C LEU A 122 10.88 6.01 -2.27
N ALA A 123 11.74 6.82 -1.65
CA ALA A 123 11.71 8.28 -1.78
C ALA A 123 12.07 8.73 -3.20
N GLU A 124 13.04 8.09 -3.84
CA GLU A 124 13.38 8.34 -5.24
C GLU A 124 12.23 7.97 -6.18
N ASN A 125 11.61 6.79 -5.97
CA ASN A 125 10.45 6.36 -6.75
C ASN A 125 9.26 7.31 -6.56
N LEU A 126 8.98 7.71 -5.31
CA LEU A 126 7.94 8.68 -4.99
C LEU A 126 8.18 9.98 -5.75
N LYS A 127 9.41 10.50 -5.69
CA LYS A 127 9.79 11.73 -6.40
C LYS A 127 9.57 11.59 -7.91
N ALA A 128 9.95 10.47 -8.50
CA ALA A 128 9.79 10.24 -9.94
C ALA A 128 8.31 10.23 -10.35
N TYR A 129 7.47 9.46 -9.64
CA TYR A 129 6.03 9.38 -9.92
C TYR A 129 5.31 10.70 -9.66
N TYR A 130 5.59 11.33 -8.51
CA TYR A 130 4.98 12.60 -8.14
C TYR A 130 5.36 13.71 -9.14
N SER A 131 6.64 13.84 -9.47
CA SER A 131 7.11 14.83 -10.46
C SER A 131 6.46 14.62 -11.82
N PHE A 132 6.37 13.38 -12.30
CA PHE A 132 5.67 13.07 -13.55
C PHE A 132 4.18 13.47 -13.50
N ARG A 133 3.50 13.21 -12.37
CA ARG A 133 2.08 13.52 -12.17
C ARG A 133 1.79 15.02 -12.04
N HIS A 134 2.80 15.82 -11.66
CA HIS A 134 2.69 17.23 -11.31
C HIS A 134 3.60 18.13 -12.16
N ASP A 135 3.75 17.81 -13.45
CA ASP A 135 4.44 18.66 -14.44
C ASP A 135 5.88 19.03 -14.04
N GLY A 136 6.62 18.05 -13.52
CA GLY A 136 8.00 18.22 -13.06
C GLY A 136 8.13 18.72 -11.62
N LYS A 137 7.05 19.18 -10.98
CA LYS A 137 7.07 19.78 -9.64
C LYS A 137 7.00 18.74 -8.54
N THR A 138 7.56 19.08 -7.39
CA THR A 138 7.50 18.27 -6.16
C THR A 138 6.83 19.01 -5.00
N ASP A 139 6.17 20.13 -5.29
CA ASP A 139 5.42 20.91 -4.30
C ASP A 139 4.33 20.03 -3.69
N GLY A 140 4.25 19.96 -2.35
CA GLY A 140 3.29 19.11 -1.64
C GLY A 140 3.73 17.68 -1.36
N MET A 141 4.84 17.21 -1.95
CA MET A 141 5.31 15.83 -1.74
C MET A 141 5.73 15.57 -0.28
N ALA A 142 6.39 16.55 0.35
CA ALA A 142 6.81 16.43 1.75
C ALA A 142 5.59 16.41 2.69
N GLU A 143 4.58 17.20 2.40
CA GLU A 143 3.30 17.26 3.11
C GLU A 143 2.54 15.93 2.99
N LEU A 144 2.57 15.31 1.81
CA LEU A 144 1.99 13.99 1.58
C LEU A 144 2.66 12.92 2.45
N VAL A 145 4.00 12.86 2.48
CA VAL A 145 4.72 11.91 3.36
C VAL A 145 4.41 12.22 4.83
N LYS A 146 4.40 13.50 5.21
CA LYS A 146 4.11 13.94 6.57
C LYS A 146 2.75 13.45 7.07
N LYS A 147 1.73 13.42 6.21
CA LYS A 147 0.38 12.89 6.54
C LYS A 147 0.41 11.46 7.08
N TYR A 148 1.37 10.66 6.65
CA TYR A 148 1.47 9.24 7.00
C TYR A 148 2.48 8.94 8.10
N LYS A 149 3.27 9.92 8.56
CA LYS A 149 4.25 9.69 9.62
C LYS A 149 3.58 9.14 10.88
N LYS A 150 4.27 8.23 11.56
CA LYS A 150 3.81 7.69 12.85
C LYS A 150 3.67 8.83 13.86
N PRO A 151 2.53 8.95 14.57
CA PRO A 151 2.42 9.90 15.67
C PRO A 151 3.57 9.66 16.65
N GLN A 152 4.31 10.72 16.96
CA GLN A 152 5.32 10.66 18.02
C GLN A 152 4.59 10.49 19.36
N PRO A 153 5.07 9.61 20.26
CA PRO A 153 4.52 9.47 21.61
C PRO A 153 4.63 10.75 22.44
#